data_AF-X1E0V2-F1
#
_entry.id   AF-X1E0V2-F1
#
_cell.length_a   1.000
_cell.length_b   1.000
_cell.length_c   1.000
_cell.angle_alpha   90.00
_cell.angle_beta   90.00
_cell.angle_gamma   90.00
#
_symmetry.space_group_name_H-M   'P 1'
#
loop_
_entity.id
_entity.type
_entity.pdbx_description
1 polymer ?
#
loop_
_entity_poly.entity_id
_entity_poly.type
_entity_poly.pdbx_seq_one_letter_code
_entity_poly.pdbx_strand_id
1 'polypeptide(L)'
;LPFTRNVIGSMDFTPMVFNPRIRGVRLRTTPAFELALSVVFESGVQHFGLVPDEYRLMPDFVVNYLQNVPTAWDETRLIDGYPGTFVVIARKSHDTWYIAG
;
A
#
# COMPACT_ATOMS: atom_id res chain seq x y z
N LEU A 1 -7.28 -10.48 0.77
CA LEU A 1 -5.83 -10.56 1.09
C LEU A 1 -5.50 -10.18 2.53
N PRO A 2 -5.94 -9.02 3.07
CA PRO A 2 -5.54 -8.61 4.43
C PRO A 2 -6.19 -9.46 5.53
N PHE A 3 -7.30 -10.15 5.24
CA PHE A 3 -7.97 -11.09 6.14
C PHE A 3 -7.53 -12.56 5.99
N THR A 4 -6.64 -12.85 5.03
CA THR A 4 -6.21 -14.22 4.75
C THR A 4 -4.70 -14.28 4.58
N ARG A 5 -4.18 -14.10 3.35
CA ARG A 5 -2.76 -14.26 3.03
C ARG A 5 -1.84 -13.42 3.91
N ASN A 6 -2.19 -12.17 4.19
CA ASN A 6 -1.30 -11.26 4.90
C ASN A 6 -1.42 -11.34 6.43
N VAL A 7 -2.41 -12.08 6.96
CA VAL A 7 -2.54 -12.35 8.40
C VAL A 7 -1.46 -13.31 8.88
N ILE A 8 -1.08 -14.27 8.03
CA ILE A 8 -0.13 -15.33 8.38
C ILE A 8 1.33 -14.96 8.07
N GLY A 9 1.60 -13.76 7.56
CA GLY A 9 2.94 -13.24 7.32
C GLY A 9 3.06 -12.29 6.15
N SER A 10 4.27 -11.77 5.96
CA SER A 10 4.59 -10.76 4.96
C SER A 10 4.26 -11.17 3.53
N MET A 11 3.90 -10.18 2.73
CA MET A 11 3.50 -10.33 1.34
C MET A 11 4.00 -9.14 0.52
N ASP A 12 5.04 -9.35 -0.28
CA ASP A 12 5.42 -8.41 -1.32
C ASP A 12 4.37 -8.44 -2.44
N PHE A 13 3.41 -7.51 -2.35
CA PHE A 13 2.34 -7.34 -3.33
C PHE A 13 2.76 -6.43 -4.50
N THR A 14 3.82 -5.64 -4.31
CA THR A 14 4.34 -4.71 -5.31
C THR A 14 3.30 -3.68 -5.82
N PRO A 15 2.63 -2.90 -4.93
CA PRO A 15 1.59 -1.93 -5.32
C PRO A 15 2.15 -0.71 -6.07
N MET A 16 1.28 0.25 -6.42
CA MET A 16 1.61 1.49 -7.14
C MET A 16 1.94 1.24 -8.62
N VAL A 17 1.24 0.31 -9.26
CA VAL A 17 1.40 0.05 -10.70
C VAL A 17 0.45 0.96 -11.49
N PHE A 18 0.99 1.96 -12.18
CA PHE A 18 0.19 2.91 -12.97
C PHE A 18 0.36 2.78 -14.49
N ASN A 19 1.41 2.11 -14.95
CA ASN A 19 1.72 2.07 -16.37
C ASN A 19 0.75 1.16 -17.16
N PRO A 20 -0.15 1.71 -18.00
CA PRO A 20 -1.07 0.89 -18.79
C PRO A 20 -0.36 0.15 -19.94
N ARG A 21 0.92 0.45 -20.21
CA ARG A 21 1.74 -0.26 -21.21
C ARG A 21 2.25 -1.61 -20.71
N ILE A 22 2.07 -1.92 -19.42
CA ILE A 22 2.31 -3.28 -18.92
C ILE A 22 1.28 -4.19 -19.61
N ARG A 23 1.77 -5.09 -20.47
CA ARG A 23 0.94 -5.87 -21.40
C ARG A 23 -0.20 -6.57 -20.68
N GLY A 24 -1.43 -6.29 -21.10
CA GLY A 24 -2.64 -6.96 -20.61
C GLY A 24 -3.17 -6.44 -19.28
N VAL A 25 -2.59 -5.39 -18.70
CA VAL A 25 -3.05 -4.82 -17.43
C VAL A 25 -4.14 -3.80 -17.68
N ARG A 26 -5.36 -4.11 -17.25
CA ARG A 26 -6.45 -3.14 -17.09
C ARG A 26 -6.48 -2.67 -15.65
N LEU A 27 -6.11 -1.42 -15.39
CA LEU A 27 -6.22 -0.82 -14.07
C LEU A 27 -7.69 -0.84 -13.61
N ARG A 28 -7.93 -1.38 -12.42
CA ARG A 28 -9.26 -1.42 -11.77
C ARG A 28 -9.30 -0.60 -10.48
N THR A 29 -8.17 -0.05 -10.08
CA THR A 29 -7.94 0.67 -8.83
C THR A 29 -7.67 2.14 -9.13
N THR A 30 -7.91 3.01 -8.16
CA THR A 30 -7.57 4.43 -8.24
C THR A 30 -6.15 4.67 -7.70
N PRO A 31 -5.51 5.82 -8.01
CA PRO A 31 -4.24 6.17 -7.40
C PRO A 31 -4.25 6.19 -5.86
N ALA A 32 -5.36 6.65 -5.26
CA ALA A 32 -5.53 6.62 -3.82
C ALA A 32 -5.63 5.20 -3.27
N PHE A 33 -6.30 4.29 -4.00
CA PHE A 33 -6.37 2.88 -3.62
C PHE A 33 -4.96 2.25 -3.63
N GLU A 34 -4.18 2.46 -4.70
CA GLU A 34 -2.81 1.94 -4.78
C GLU A 34 -1.91 2.51 -3.68
N LEU A 35 -2.06 3.80 -3.34
CA LEU A 35 -1.33 4.43 -2.25
C LEU A 35 -1.72 3.81 -0.90
N ALA A 36 -3.00 3.54 -0.66
CA ALA A 36 -3.46 2.88 0.56
C ALA A 36 -2.84 1.49 0.76
N LEU A 37 -2.49 0.78 -0.33
CA LEU A 37 -1.87 -0.54 -0.25
C LEU A 37 -0.49 -0.54 0.40
N SER A 38 0.24 0.58 0.44
CA SER A 38 1.51 0.69 1.18
C SER A 38 1.34 0.53 2.70
N VAL A 39 0.11 0.68 3.20
CA VAL A 39 -0.24 0.47 4.62
C VAL A 39 -1.12 -0.77 4.80
N VAL A 40 -2.06 -1.02 3.89
CA VAL A 40 -2.97 -2.18 3.99
C VAL A 40 -2.22 -3.50 3.88
N PHE A 41 -1.21 -3.58 3.01
CA PHE A 41 -0.38 -4.76 2.86
C PHE A 41 0.92 -4.63 3.65
N GLU A 42 1.16 -5.60 4.54
CA GLU A 42 2.42 -5.72 5.28
C GLU A 42 3.45 -6.46 4.45
N SER A 43 4.61 -5.84 4.29
CA SER A 43 5.83 -6.47 3.81
C SER A 43 7.04 -5.85 4.48
N GLY A 44 7.87 -6.66 5.15
CA GLY A 44 9.13 -6.20 5.73
C GLY A 44 10.11 -5.59 4.71
N VAL A 45 9.98 -5.95 3.43
CA VAL A 45 10.63 -5.30 2.29
C VAL A 45 9.55 -4.92 1.29
N GLN A 46 9.37 -3.61 1.07
CA GLN A 46 8.32 -3.09 0.21
C GLN A 46 8.91 -2.66 -1.15
N HIS A 47 8.47 -3.32 -2.22
CA HIS A 47 8.70 -2.84 -3.58
C HIS A 47 7.48 -2.06 -4.08
N PHE A 48 7.73 -1.01 -4.86
CA PHE A 48 6.68 -0.29 -5.59
C PHE A 48 6.85 -0.55 -7.08
N GLY A 49 5.76 -0.88 -7.76
CA GLY A 49 5.71 -1.20 -9.19
C GLY A 49 5.81 0.02 -10.10
N LEU A 50 6.62 1.00 -9.71
CA LEU A 50 6.81 2.26 -10.40
C LEU A 50 7.97 2.20 -11.38
N VAL A 51 7.81 2.86 -12.52
CA VAL A 51 8.89 3.14 -13.46
C VAL A 51 9.54 4.48 -13.07
N PRO A 52 10.89 4.65 -13.20
CA PRO A 52 11.58 5.86 -12.76
C PRO A 52 10.97 7.20 -13.23
N ASP A 53 10.41 7.24 -14.44
CA ASP A 53 9.81 8.45 -14.98
C ASP A 53 8.46 8.81 -14.33
N GLU A 54 7.76 7.83 -13.73
CA GLU A 54 6.43 8.03 -13.13
C GLU A 54 6.47 8.87 -11.86
N TYR A 55 7.60 8.88 -11.13
CA TYR A 55 7.79 9.75 -9.96
C TYR A 55 7.59 11.23 -10.29
N ARG A 56 7.94 11.65 -11.52
CA ARG A 56 7.81 13.06 -11.97
C ARG A 56 6.36 13.47 -12.23
N LEU A 57 5.46 12.50 -12.35
CA LEU A 57 4.04 12.71 -12.62
C LEU A 57 3.20 12.71 -11.33
N MET A 58 3.81 12.37 -10.19
CA MET A 58 3.15 12.35 -8.90
C MET A 58 3.29 13.68 -8.18
N PRO A 59 2.31 14.06 -7.34
CA PRO A 59 2.49 15.17 -6.41
C PRO A 59 3.68 14.92 -5.48
N ASP A 60 4.45 15.97 -5.17
CA ASP A 60 5.64 15.87 -4.31
C ASP A 60 5.33 15.23 -2.95
N PHE A 61 4.15 15.50 -2.38
CA PHE A 61 3.76 14.91 -1.11
C PHE A 61 3.61 13.38 -1.18
N VAL A 62 3.22 12.83 -2.32
CA VAL A 62 3.12 11.37 -2.53
C VAL A 62 4.50 10.77 -2.62
N VAL A 63 5.41 11.40 -3.38
CA VAL A 63 6.80 10.93 -3.50
C VAL A 63 7.48 10.95 -2.14
N ASN A 64 7.36 12.06 -1.41
CA ASN A 64 7.90 12.19 -0.06
C ASN A 64 7.30 11.15 0.89
N TYR A 65 6.00 10.86 0.79
CA TYR A 65 5.37 9.81 1.59
C TYR A 65 5.95 8.43 1.27
N LEU A 66 6.04 8.02 -0.01
CA LEU A 66 6.55 6.70 -0.41
C LEU A 66 8.02 6.49 -0.02
N GLN A 67 8.81 7.57 0.04
CA GLN A 67 10.20 7.51 0.50
C GLN A 67 10.33 7.28 2.00
N ASN A 68 9.31 7.62 2.79
CA ASN A 68 9.37 7.63 4.26
C ASN A 68 8.37 6.69 4.93
N VAL A 69 7.47 6.06 4.18
CA VAL A 69 6.50 5.11 4.74
C VAL A 69 7.24 3.92 5.37
N PRO A 70 6.92 3.55 6.63
CA PRO A 70 7.55 2.42 7.29
C PRO A 70 7.22 1.08 6.62
N THR A 71 8.14 0.12 6.68
CA THR A 71 7.89 -1.27 6.31
C THR A 71 7.74 -2.18 7.53
N ALA A 72 8.16 -1.72 8.71
CA ALA A 72 7.98 -2.39 9.98
C ALA A 72 7.03 -1.59 10.88
N TRP A 73 6.18 -2.31 11.61
CA TRP A 73 5.09 -1.74 12.40
C TRP A 73 5.15 -2.27 13.83
N ASP A 74 5.03 -1.38 14.80
CA ASP A 74 5.00 -1.72 16.23
C ASP A 74 3.64 -2.29 16.63
N GLU A 75 2.57 -1.75 16.02
CA GLU A 75 1.20 -2.14 16.32
C GLU A 75 0.35 -2.11 15.06
N THR A 76 -0.58 -3.06 14.95
CA THR A 76 -1.59 -3.11 13.88
C THR A 76 -2.97 -3.30 14.49
N ARG A 77 -3.93 -2.47 14.08
CA ARG A 77 -5.34 -2.53 14.50
C ARG A 77 -6.25 -2.54 13.28
N LEU A 78 -7.17 -3.51 13.25
CA LEU A 78 -8.32 -3.45 12.35
C LEU A 78 -9.31 -2.41 12.91
N ILE A 79 -9.63 -1.38 12.12
CA ILE A 79 -10.65 -0.38 12.50
C ILE A 79 -12.03 -0.89 12.08
N ASP A 80 -12.15 -1.32 10.83
CA ASP A 80 -13.38 -1.88 10.26
C ASP A 80 -13.04 -2.73 9.03
N GLY A 81 -13.97 -3.56 8.56
CA GLY A 81 -13.81 -4.25 7.30
C GLY A 81 -14.64 -5.51 7.18
N TYR A 82 -14.89 -5.89 5.94
CA TYR A 82 -15.56 -7.14 5.60
C TYR A 82 -14.84 -7.83 4.43
N PRO A 83 -14.44 -9.11 4.57
CA PRO A 83 -13.69 -9.82 3.53
C PRO A 83 -14.34 -9.74 2.15
N GLY A 84 -13.56 -9.32 1.16
CA GLY A 84 -14.03 -9.19 -0.23
C GLY A 84 -14.80 -7.90 -0.53
N THR A 85 -15.09 -7.07 0.47
CA THR A 85 -15.80 -5.78 0.28
C THR A 85 -14.89 -4.59 0.57
N PHE A 86 -14.38 -4.45 1.80
CA PHE A 86 -13.52 -3.34 2.21
C PHE A 86 -12.67 -3.71 3.44
N VAL A 87 -11.67 -2.87 3.73
CA VAL A 87 -10.83 -2.96 4.93
C VAL A 87 -10.44 -1.55 5.34
N VAL A 88 -10.41 -1.26 6.62
CA VAL A 88 -9.79 -0.05 7.19
C VAL A 88 -8.86 -0.50 8.30
N ILE A 89 -7.56 -0.23 8.13
CA ILE A 89 -6.52 -0.67 9.06
C ILE A 89 -5.70 0.52 9.52
N ALA A 90 -5.33 0.51 10.80
CA ALA A 90 -4.38 1.43 11.39
C ALA A 90 -3.09 0.68 11.72
N ARG A 91 -1.95 1.23 11.35
CA ARG A 91 -0.63 0.74 11.76
C ARG A 91 0.19 1.83 12.41
N LYS A 92 0.91 1.47 13.45
CA LYS A 92 1.75 2.38 14.22
C LYS A 92 3.22 2.09 13.95
N SER A 93 4.00 3.14 13.75
CA SER A 93 5.46 3.11 13.75
C SER A 93 5.95 4.27 14.59
N HIS A 94 6.68 3.97 15.66
CA HIS A 94 7.02 4.92 16.72
C HIS A 94 5.77 5.65 17.22
N ASP A 95 5.75 6.98 17.24
CA ASP A 95 4.60 7.75 17.70
C ASP A 95 3.59 8.12 16.60
N THR A 96 3.75 7.58 15.38
CA THR A 96 2.94 7.93 14.21
C THR A 96 1.99 6.80 13.82
N TRP A 97 0.71 7.14 13.65
CA TRP A 97 -0.31 6.24 13.11
C TRP A 97 -0.57 6.51 11.63
N TYR A 98 -0.71 5.41 10.87
CA TYR A 98 -1.03 5.39 9.46
C TYR A 98 -2.34 4.64 9.29
N ILE A 99 -3.34 5.30 8.72
CA ILE A 99 -4.68 4.73 8.53
C ILE A 99 -4.96 4.67 7.04
N ALA A 100 -5.42 3.50 6.57
CA ALA A 100 -5.71 3.27 5.16
C ALA A 100 -6.88 2.30 4.98
N GLY A 101 -7.66 2.49 3.92
CA GLY A 101 -8.79 1.66 3.53
C GLY A 101 -9.44 2.08 2.21
#